data_AF-A0A2G1X866-F1
#
_entry.id   AF-A0A2G1X866-F1
#
_cell.length_a   1.000
_cell.length_b   1.000
_cell.length_c   1.000
_cell.angle_alpha   90.00
_cell.angle_beta   90.00
_cell.angle_gamma   90.00
#
_symmetry.space_group_name_H-M   'P 1'
#
loop_
_entity.id
_entity.type
_entity.pdbx_description
1 polymer ?
#
loop_
_entity_poly.entity_id
_entity_poly.type
_entity_poly.pdbx_seq_one_letter_code
_entity_poly.pdbx_strand_id
1 'polypeptide(L)' 'MSLSDADHELVTAELGREPTAAEAALFENLWSEHCAYRSSRPLLSAFDSEGDQVVVGPGDDAAVLALPEPEAADAPAAER' A
#
# COMPACT_ATOMS: atom_id res chain seq x y z
N MET A 1 12.58 -13.08 -10.91
CA MET A 1 12.52 -13.93 -9.70
C MET A 1 11.30 -14.79 -9.91
N SER A 2 11.45 -16.11 -9.90
CA SER A 2 10.28 -16.99 -9.99
C SER A 2 9.48 -16.92 -8.69
N LEU A 3 8.18 -17.22 -8.75
CA LEU A 3 7.35 -17.41 -7.57
C LEU A 3 7.97 -18.46 -6.65
N SER A 4 7.82 -18.27 -5.35
CA SER A 4 8.16 -19.33 -4.39
C SER A 4 7.19 -20.50 -4.54
N ASP A 5 7.63 -21.71 -4.21
CA ASP A 5 6.78 -22.91 -4.30
C ASP A 5 5.48 -22.74 -3.50
N ALA A 6 5.56 -22.11 -2.31
CA ALA A 6 4.40 -21.82 -1.48
C ALA A 6 3.42 -20.83 -2.12
N ASP A 7 3.93 -19.77 -2.77
CA ASP A 7 3.07 -18.83 -3.49
C ASP A 7 2.43 -19.49 -4.72
N HIS A 8 3.17 -20.35 -5.43
CA HIS A 8 2.66 -21.10 -6.57
C HIS A 8 1.54 -22.07 -6.16
N GLU A 9 1.75 -22.85 -5.09
CA GLU A 9 0.73 -23.75 -4.52
C GLU A 9 -0.54 -23.00 -4.14
N LEU A 10 -0.40 -21.83 -3.50
CA LEU A 10 -1.53 -20.97 -3.14
C LEU A 10 -2.28 -20.49 -4.39
N VAL A 11 -1.57 -19.98 -5.40
CA VAL A 11 -2.18 -19.51 -6.65
C VAL A 11 -2.91 -20.65 -7.36
N THR A 12 -2.30 -21.83 -7.50
CA THR A 12 -2.95 -22.99 -8.12
C THR A 12 -4.20 -23.41 -7.35
N ALA A 13 -4.16 -23.40 -6.01
CA ALA A 13 -5.30 -23.75 -5.17
C ALA A 13 -6.46 -22.75 -5.34
N GLU A 14 -6.18 -21.45 -5.34
CA GLU A 14 -7.19 -20.38 -5.52
C GLU A 14 -7.77 -20.37 -6.94
N LEU A 15 -6.98 -20.68 -7.96
CA LEU A 15 -7.45 -20.77 -9.34
C LEU A 15 -8.17 -22.09 -9.65
N GLY A 16 -7.96 -23.14 -8.86
CA GLY A 16 -8.44 -24.50 -9.13
C GLY A 16 -7.83 -25.15 -10.37
N ARG A 17 -6.72 -24.59 -10.88
CA ARG A 17 -5.97 -25.03 -12.06
C ARG A 17 -4.56 -24.43 -12.04
N GLU A 18 -3.69 -24.96 -12.90
CA GLU A 18 -2.39 -24.32 -13.12
C GLU A 18 -2.53 -22.92 -13.74
N PRO A 19 -1.73 -21.94 -13.27
CA PRO A 19 -1.66 -20.62 -13.89
C PRO A 19 -1.06 -20.73 -15.29
N THR A 20 -1.59 -19.94 -16.21
CA THR A 20 -0.95 -19.74 -17.52
C THR A 20 0.38 -19.00 -17.34
N ALA A 21 1.26 -19.05 -18.35
CA ALA A 21 2.54 -18.35 -18.29
C ALA A 21 2.39 -16.82 -18.04
N ALA A 22 1.34 -16.21 -18.57
CA ALA A 22 1.05 -14.80 -18.34
C ALA A 22 0.57 -14.52 -16.90
N GLU A 23 -0.30 -15.37 -16.36
CA GLU A 23 -0.77 -15.27 -14.97
C GLU A 23 0.39 -15.47 -13.99
N ALA A 24 1.25 -16.47 -14.22
CA ALA A 24 2.43 -16.71 -13.42
C ALA A 24 3.35 -15.47 -13.40
N ALA A 25 3.65 -14.88 -14.56
CA ALA A 25 4.46 -13.67 -14.66
C ALA A 25 3.83 -12.46 -13.94
N LEU A 26 2.50 -12.34 -13.96
CA LEU A 26 1.78 -11.30 -13.20
C LEU A 26 1.94 -11.49 -11.69
N PHE A 27 1.73 -12.71 -11.19
CA PHE A 27 1.91 -13.00 -9.77
C PHE A 27 3.37 -12.79 -9.34
N GLU A 28 4.36 -13.21 -10.13
CA GLU A 28 5.79 -12.96 -9.86
C GLU A 28 6.10 -11.48 -9.66
N ASN A 29 5.51 -10.62 -10.50
CA ASN A 29 5.74 -9.18 -10.41
C ASN A 29 4.98 -8.56 -9.23
N LEU A 30 3.66 -8.76 -9.17
CA LEU A 30 2.79 -8.08 -8.22
C LEU A 30 3.00 -8.55 -6.78
N TRP A 31 3.47 -9.79 -6.58
CA TRP A 31 3.73 -10.34 -5.26
C TRP A 31 5.21 -10.22 -4.84
N SER A 32 6.04 -9.57 -5.66
CA SER A 32 7.39 -9.20 -5.26
C SER A 32 7.38 -8.25 -4.05
N GLU A 33 8.46 -8.24 -3.25
CA GLU A 33 8.53 -7.36 -2.07
C GLU A 33 8.36 -5.87 -2.42
N HIS A 34 8.84 -5.46 -3.59
CA HIS A 34 8.71 -4.08 -4.07
C HIS A 34 7.26 -3.65 -4.28
N CYS A 35 6.41 -4.56 -4.78
CA CYS A 35 5.01 -4.26 -5.08
C CYS A 35 4.08 -4.56 -3.89
N ALA A 36 4.32 -5.66 -3.18
CA ALA A 36 3.41 -6.15 -2.15
C ALA A 36 3.75 -5.70 -0.73
N TYR A 37 4.96 -5.16 -0.49
CA TYR A 37 5.42 -4.71 0.83
C TYR A 37 5.27 -5.80 1.92
N ARG A 38 5.47 -7.08 1.59
CA ARG A 38 5.10 -8.21 2.47
C ARG A 38 5.79 -8.12 3.82
N SER A 39 7.06 -7.74 3.85
CA SER A 39 7.83 -7.62 5.09
C SER A 39 7.59 -6.29 5.82
N SER A 40 7.37 -5.22 5.06
CA SER A 40 7.32 -3.85 5.60
C SER A 40 5.92 -3.41 6.01
N ARG A 41 4.87 -3.91 5.37
CA ARG A 41 3.46 -3.52 5.63
C ARG A 41 3.07 -3.59 7.11
N PRO A 42 3.38 -4.65 7.89
CA PRO A 42 3.01 -4.71 9.32
C PRO A 42 3.69 -3.66 10.19
N LEU A 43 4.92 -3.25 9.82
CA LEU A 43 5.65 -2.20 10.53
C LEU A 43 5.11 -0.82 10.15
N LEU A 44 4.83 -0.61 8.87
CA LEU A 44 4.29 0.66 8.37
C LEU A 44 2.87 0.93 8.87
N SER A 45 2.06 -0.12 9.09
CA SER A 45 0.72 0.03 9.65
C SER A 45 0.70 0.44 11.12
N ALA A 46 1.84 0.46 11.80
CA ALA A 46 1.94 0.89 13.19
C ALA A 46 2.07 2.42 13.37
N PHE A 47 2.25 3.17 12.27
CA PHE A 47 2.28 4.63 12.32
C PHE A 47 0.87 5.22 12.37
N ASP A 48 0.70 6.26 13.19
CA ASP A 48 -0.50 7.09 13.17
C ASP A 48 -0.59 7.81 11.82
N SER A 49 -1.66 7.55 11.08
CA SER A 49 -1.90 8.10 9.73
C SER A 49 -3.27 8.76 9.58
N GLU A 50 -3.98 8.91 10.70
CA GLU A 50 -5.26 9.58 10.81
C GLU A 50 -5.09 10.95 11.50
N GLY A 51 -5.91 11.92 11.13
CA GLY A 51 -5.93 13.25 11.74
C GLY A 51 -6.89 14.19 11.02
N ASP A 52 -7.32 15.27 11.68
CA ASP A 52 -8.37 16.17 11.17
C ASP A 52 -8.02 16.84 9.83
N GLN A 53 -6.72 16.98 9.53
CA GLN A 53 -6.25 17.56 8.27
C GLN A 53 -6.07 16.51 7.15
N VAL A 54 -6.19 15.21 7.45
CA VAL A 54 -6.01 14.15 6.45
C VAL A 54 -7.29 13.97 5.66
N VAL A 55 -7.24 14.33 4.37
CA VAL A 55 -8.35 14.11 3.42
C VAL A 55 -8.23 12.75 2.74
N VAL A 56 -7.00 12.37 2.38
CA VAL A 56 -6.66 11.05 1.82
C VAL A 56 -5.42 10.53 2.54
N GLY A 57 -5.57 9.40 3.23
CA GLY A 57 -4.50 8.72 3.95
C GLY A 57 -3.75 7.68 3.10
N PRO A 58 -2.92 6.84 3.73
CA PRO A 58 -2.24 5.73 3.06
C PRO A 58 -3.24 4.74 2.43
N GLY A 59 -3.01 4.35 1.18
CA GLY A 59 -3.86 3.42 0.43
C GLY A 59 -4.14 3.87 -1.00
N ASP A 60 -4.02 5.17 -1.26
CA ASP A 60 -4.03 5.78 -2.60
C ASP A 60 -2.60 6.10 -3.09
N ASP A 61 -2.50 6.50 -4.37
CA ASP A 61 -1.23 6.87 -5.02
C ASP A 61 -0.50 8.04 -4.34
N ALA A 62 -1.24 8.91 -3.64
CA ALA A 62 -0.70 10.01 -2.86
C ALA A 62 -1.63 10.40 -1.71
N ALA A 63 -1.02 10.85 -0.61
CA ALA A 63 -1.76 11.45 0.50
C ALA A 63 -2.18 12.90 0.18
N VAL A 64 -3.31 13.32 0.74
CA VAL A 64 -3.84 14.68 0.57
C VAL A 64 -4.17 15.27 1.94
N LEU A 65 -3.67 16.47 2.19
CA LEU A 65 -3.91 17.23 3.42
C LEU A 65 -4.69 18.51 3.12
N ALA A 66 -5.66 18.82 3.96
CA ALA A 66 -6.32 20.12 3.99
C ALA A 66 -5.39 21.15 4.63
N LEU A 67 -5.15 22.25 3.93
CA LEU A 67 -4.43 23.40 4.48
C LEU A 67 -5.42 24.44 4.99
N PRO A 68 -5.06 25.18 6.05
CA PRO A 68 -5.86 26.33 6.48
C PRO A 68 -5.89 27.40 5.39
N GLU A 69 -6.94 28.22 5.40
CA GLU A 69 -7.03 29.41 4.56
C GLU A 69 -5.80 30.32 4.76
N PRO A 70 -5.35 31.05 3.73
CA PRO A 70 -4.09 31.79 3.77
C PRO A 70 -3.96 32.77 4.95
N GLU A 71 -5.08 33.36 5.40
CA GLU A 71 -5.10 34.26 6.56
C GLU A 71 -4.89 33.56 7.90
N ALA A 72 -5.20 32.25 7.98
CA ALA A 72 -4.94 31.40 9.14
C ALA A 72 -3.59 30.64 9.04
N ALA A 73 -2.95 30.62 7.87
CA ALA A 73 -1.67 29.95 7.66
C ALA A 73 -0.50 30.63 8.40
N ASP A 74 -0.56 31.95 8.59
CA ASP A 74 0.43 32.74 9.33
C ASP A 74 0.27 32.64 10.87
N ALA A 75 -0.79 32.00 11.37
CA ALA A 75 -0.95 31.73 12.80
C ALA A 75 -0.05 30.57 13.27
N PRO A 76 0.57 30.66 14.46
CA PRO A 76 1.44 29.62 14.99
C PRO A 76 0.67 28.30 15.19
N ALA A 77 1.36 27.16 15.00
CA ALA A 77 0.75 25.82 15.03
C ALA A 77 0.02 25.45 16.33
N ALA A 78 0.21 26.18 17.42
CA ALA A 78 -0.49 26.00 18.70
C ALA A 78 -1.87 26.67 18.74
N GLU A 79 -2.19 27.52 17.77
CA GLU A 79 -3.44 28.28 17.64
C GLU A 79 -4.28 27.83 16.43
N ARG A 80 -3.82 26.80 15.71
CA ARG A 80 -4.48 26.18 14.55
C ARG A 80 -5.10 24.84 14.91
#